data_AF-A0A524PEJ1-F1
#
_entry.id   AF-A0A524PEJ1-F1
#
_cell.length_a   1.000
_cell.length_b   1.000
_cell.length_c   1.000
_cell.angle_alpha   90.00
_cell.angle_beta   90.00
_cell.angle_gamma   90.00
#
_symmetry.space_group_name_H-M   'P 1'
#
loop_
_entity.id
_entity.type
_entity.pdbx_description
1 polymer ?
#
loop_
_entity_poly.entity_id
_entity_poly.type
_entity_poly.pdbx_seq_one_letter_code
_entity_poly.pdbx_strand_id
1 'polypeptide(L)'
;MTKTVAEINERIAKHEAVVFTAEEIISYVAQEGFEKAARTVDVVTTGTFGTMCSSGMFMNIGHSKPRIKLGGGKTTLNDVPA
;
A
#
# COMPACT_ATOMS: atom_id res chain seq x y z
N MET A 1 1.87 -15.62 -18.20
CA MET A 1 2.96 -15.66 -17.19
C MET A 1 2.72 -14.55 -16.20
N THR A 2 2.87 -14.84 -14.92
CA THR A 2 2.71 -13.86 -13.85
C THR A 2 4.05 -13.15 -13.66
N LYS A 3 4.04 -11.81 -13.62
CA LYS A 3 5.23 -11.02 -13.30
C LYS A 3 5.67 -11.35 -11.87
N THR A 4 6.98 -11.44 -11.66
CA THR A 4 7.56 -11.59 -10.33
C THR A 4 7.69 -10.23 -9.65
N VAL A 5 7.73 -10.25 -8.32
CA VAL A 5 7.98 -9.03 -7.53
C VAL A 5 9.35 -8.41 -7.85
N ALA A 6 10.36 -9.24 -8.15
CA ALA A 6 11.69 -8.77 -8.54
C ALA A 6 11.66 -7.96 -9.84
N GLU A 7 10.96 -8.46 -10.87
CA GLU A 7 10.78 -7.75 -12.14
C GLU A 7 10.00 -6.45 -11.95
N ILE A 8 8.94 -6.45 -11.13
CA ILE A 8 8.17 -5.24 -10.82
C ILE A 8 9.06 -4.18 -10.13
N ASN A 9 9.87 -4.58 -9.15
CA ASN A 9 10.79 -3.66 -8.46
C ASN A 9 11.85 -3.07 -9.39
N GLU A 10 12.36 -3.85 -10.33
CA GLU A 10 13.30 -3.34 -11.35
C GLU A 10 12.65 -2.27 -12.23
N ARG A 11 11.41 -2.51 -12.68
CA ARG A 11 10.64 -1.53 -13.47
C ARG A 11 10.32 -0.26 -12.68
N ILE A 12 10.04 -0.38 -11.38
CA ILE A 12 9.85 0.78 -10.48
C ILE A 12 11.15 1.59 -10.41
N ALA A 13 12.30 0.95 -10.18
CA ALA A 13 13.60 1.63 -10.11
C ALA A 13 13.96 2.35 -11.43
N LYS A 14 13.58 1.76 -12.56
CA LYS A 14 13.76 2.34 -13.90
C LYS A 14 12.72 3.40 -14.26
N HIS A 15 11.72 3.66 -13.41
CA HIS A 15 10.59 4.55 -13.71
C HIS A 15 9.75 4.11 -14.92
N GLU A 16 9.70 2.80 -15.18
CA GLU A 16 8.97 2.18 -16.30
C GLU A 16 7.76 1.36 -15.85
N ALA A 17 7.47 1.36 -14.54
CA ALA A 17 6.31 0.65 -14.00
C ALA A 17 4.99 1.32 -14.43
N VAL A 18 4.06 0.50 -14.90
CA VAL A 18 2.70 0.91 -15.21
C VAL A 18 1.89 0.82 -13.92
N VAL A 19 1.59 1.98 -13.34
CA VAL A 19 0.91 2.12 -12.06
C VAL A 19 -0.50 2.65 -12.31
N PHE A 20 -1.48 2.00 -11.69
CA PHE A 20 -2.88 2.43 -11.70
C PHE A 20 -3.36 2.66 -10.27
N THR A 21 -4.32 3.56 -10.09
CA THR A 21 -5.10 3.63 -8.85
C THR A 21 -6.21 2.58 -8.85
N ALA A 22 -6.81 2.35 -7.67
CA ALA A 22 -7.98 1.48 -7.53
C ALA A 22 -9.19 1.92 -8.38
N GLU A 23 -9.32 3.22 -8.68
CA GLU A 23 -10.42 3.73 -9.50
C GLU A 23 -10.14 3.55 -11.00
N GLU A 24 -8.92 3.82 -11.44
CA GLU A 24 -8.52 3.71 -12.85
C GLU A 24 -8.54 2.25 -13.33
N ILE A 25 -8.14 1.30 -12.48
CA ILE A 25 -8.04 -0.11 -12.86
C ILE A 25 -9.41 -0.71 -13.22
N ILE A 26 -10.49 -0.23 -12.59
CA ILE A 26 -11.86 -0.71 -12.85
C ILE A 26 -12.24 -0.43 -14.30
N SER A 27 -12.03 0.81 -14.74
CA SER A 27 -12.35 1.24 -16.10
C SER A 27 -11.47 0.54 -17.13
N TYR A 28 -10.19 0.37 -16.83
CA TYR A 28 -9.24 -0.30 -17.72
C TYR A 28 -9.57 -1.79 -17.91
N VAL A 29 -9.92 -2.51 -16.84
CA VAL A 29 -10.34 -3.91 -16.91
C VAL A 29 -11.64 -4.05 -17.70
N ALA A 30 -12.59 -3.12 -17.56
CA ALA A 30 -13.84 -3.15 -18.31
C ALA A 30 -13.62 -2.99 -19.83
N GLN A 31 -12.58 -2.26 -20.24
CA GLN A 31 -12.25 -2.03 -21.65
C GLN A 31 -11.37 -3.14 -22.24
N GLU A 32 -10.34 -3.55 -21.51
CA GLU A 32 -9.26 -4.39 -22.04
C GLU A 32 -9.34 -5.86 -21.59
N GLY A 33 -10.17 -6.16 -20.58
CA GLY A 33 -10.32 -7.47 -19.98
C GLY A 33 -9.23 -7.83 -18.95
N PHE A 34 -9.56 -8.76 -18.04
CA PHE A 34 -8.70 -9.14 -16.91
C PHE A 34 -7.32 -9.65 -17.32
N GLU A 35 -7.24 -10.52 -18.34
CA GLU A 35 -5.96 -11.09 -18.77
C GLU A 35 -5.00 -10.04 -19.30
N LYS A 36 -5.49 -9.13 -20.14
CA LYS A 36 -4.67 -8.04 -20.68
C LYS A 36 -4.29 -7.06 -19.58
N ALA A 37 -5.24 -6.73 -18.70
CA ALA A 37 -4.97 -5.86 -17.57
C ALA A 37 -3.87 -6.40 -16.64
N ALA A 38 -3.94 -7.68 -16.28
CA ALA A 38 -2.94 -8.33 -15.44
C ALA A 38 -1.54 -8.41 -16.10
N ARG A 39 -1.47 -8.50 -17.44
CA ARG A 39 -0.20 -8.47 -18.17
C ARG A 39 0.36 -7.06 -18.30
N THR A 40 -0.49 -6.04 -18.43
CA THR A 40 -0.05 -4.66 -18.62
C THR A 40 0.34 -3.99 -17.31
N VAL A 41 -0.52 -4.08 -16.29
CA VAL A 41 -0.36 -3.33 -15.03
C VAL A 41 0.68 -3.98 -14.12
N ASP A 42 1.50 -3.17 -13.44
CA ASP A 42 2.53 -3.63 -12.51
C ASP A 42 2.13 -3.44 -11.06
N VAL A 43 1.52 -2.30 -10.75
CA VAL A 43 1.12 -1.92 -9.39
C VAL A 43 -0.26 -1.27 -9.44
N VAL A 44 -1.13 -1.68 -8.52
CA VAL A 44 -2.39 -0.96 -8.23
C VAL A 44 -2.26 -0.30 -6.86
N THR A 45 -2.33 1.02 -6.81
CA THR A 45 -2.29 1.80 -5.58
C THR A 45 -3.71 1.98 -5.05
N THR A 46 -3.96 1.52 -3.83
CA THR A 46 -5.30 1.51 -3.23
C THR A 46 -5.52 2.61 -2.20
N GLY A 47 -4.57 3.55 -2.08
CA GLY A 47 -4.75 4.83 -1.38
C GLY A 47 -5.55 4.78 -0.09
N THR A 48 -5.37 3.76 0.75
CA THR A 48 -6.17 3.62 1.97
C THR A 48 -5.58 4.41 3.12
N PHE A 49 -6.23 5.52 3.49
CA PHE A 49 -6.17 6.06 4.84
C PHE A 49 -7.24 5.34 5.69
N GLY A 50 -6.98 4.08 6.02
CA GLY A 50 -7.83 3.25 6.87
C GLY A 50 -6.99 2.60 7.95
N THR A 51 -7.62 2.20 9.06
CA THR A 51 -6.98 1.34 10.07
C THR A 51 -6.28 0.18 9.38
N MET A 52 -5.03 -0.13 9.74
CA MET A 52 -4.20 -1.16 9.09
C MET A 52 -5.07 -2.35 8.64
N CYS A 53 -5.12 -2.56 7.32
CA CYS A 53 -6.22 -3.22 6.60
C CYS A 53 -6.49 -4.69 6.98
N SER A 54 -5.78 -5.27 7.95
CA SER A 54 -6.01 -6.62 8.47
C SER A 54 -6.21 -6.71 9.98
N SER A 55 -5.77 -5.71 10.77
CA SER A 55 -5.74 -5.83 12.23
C SER A 55 -6.90 -5.13 12.93
N GLY A 56 -7.58 -4.18 12.27
CA GLY A 56 -8.68 -3.41 12.88
C GLY A 56 -8.30 -2.74 14.21
N MET A 57 -7.00 -2.48 14.40
CA MET A 57 -6.45 -2.22 15.72
C MET A 57 -6.64 -0.77 16.14
N PHE A 58 -7.47 -0.56 17.16
CA PHE A 58 -7.57 0.69 17.91
C PHE A 58 -6.80 0.54 19.22
N MET A 59 -5.73 1.32 19.40
CA MET A 59 -4.93 1.32 20.63
C MET A 59 -5.30 2.53 21.50
N ASN A 60 -5.71 2.27 22.74
CA ASN A 60 -5.80 3.28 23.79
C ASN A 60 -4.65 3.07 24.77
N ILE A 61 -3.69 3.99 24.75
CA ILE A 61 -2.51 3.99 25.64
C ILE A 61 -2.77 4.66 27.00
N GLY A 62 -4.00 5.09 27.26
CA GLY A 62 -4.39 5.79 28.48
C GLY A 62 -3.82 7.21 28.56
N HIS A 63 -4.30 7.99 29.54
CA HIS A 63 -3.82 9.35 29.78
C HIS A 63 -2.78 9.35 30.90
N SER A 64 -1.51 9.21 30.53
CA SER A 64 -0.40 9.33 31.49
C SER A 64 -0.18 10.78 31.94
N LYS A 65 0.38 10.93 33.14
CA LYS A 65 0.99 12.18 33.63
C LYS A 65 2.44 11.86 34.00
N PRO A 66 3.45 12.33 33.25
CA PRO A 66 3.38 13.29 32.13
C PRO A 66 2.74 12.71 30.85
N ARG A 67 2.30 13.59 29.94
CA ARG A 67 1.63 13.20 28.68
C ARG A 67 2.59 12.45 27.74
N ILE A 68 2.11 11.39 27.10
CA ILE A 68 2.82 10.71 26.00
C ILE A 68 2.53 11.44 24.68
N LYS A 69 3.58 11.71 23.90
CA LYS A 69 3.49 12.18 22.52
C LYS A 69 4.08 11.13 21.57
N LEU A 70 3.23 10.29 21.00
CA LEU A 70 3.62 9.39 19.90
C LEU A 70 4.01 10.24 18.68
N GLY A 71 5.07 9.84 17.96
CA GLY A 71 5.59 10.59 16.81
C GLY A 71 6.38 11.86 17.13
N GLY A 72 6.66 12.16 18.40
CA GLY A 72 7.60 13.24 18.79
C GLY A 72 9.09 12.89 18.66
N GLY A 73 9.39 11.65 18.24
CA GLY A 73 10.72 11.07 18.10
C GLY A 73 10.61 9.81 17.23
N LYS A 74 10.98 8.65 17.77
CA LYS A 74 10.76 7.35 17.11
C LYS A 74 9.59 6.62 17.77
N THR A 75 8.70 6.04 16.98
CA THR A 75 7.61 5.18 17.46
C THR A 75 7.62 3.90 16.64
N THR A 76 7.49 2.77 17.33
CA THR A 76 7.40 1.45 16.71
C THR A 76 6.30 0.65 17.36
N LEU A 77 5.71 -0.25 16.57
CA LEU A 77 4.79 -1.28 17.01
C LEU A 77 5.37 -2.62 16.57
N ASN A 78 5.74 -3.48 17.52
CA ASN A 78 6.41 -4.76 17.23
C ASN A 78 7.62 -4.58 16.30
N ASP A 79 8.50 -3.63 16.64
CA ASP A 79 9.70 -3.27 15.86
C ASP A 79 9.44 -2.70 14.45
N VAL A 80 8.18 -2.56 14.05
CA VAL A 80 7.78 -1.89 12.80
C VAL A 80 7.59 -0.40 13.08
N PRO A 81 8.17 0.51 12.29
CA PRO A 81 7.90 1.94 12.40
C PRO A 81 6.39 2.24 12.34
N ALA A 82 5.89 2.96 13.34
CA ALA A 82 4.50 3.34 13.51
C ALA A 82 4.30 4.85 13.33
#